data_AF-A0A060Z3Y6-F1
#
_entry.id   AF-A0A060Z3Y6-F1
#
_cell.length_a   1.000
_cell.length_b   1.000
_cell.length_c   1.000
_cell.angle_alpha   90.00
_cell.angle_beta   90.00
_cell.angle_gamma   90.00
#
_symmetry.space_group_name_H-M   'P 1'
#
loop_
_entity.id
_entity.type
_entity.pdbx_description
1 polymer ?
#
loop_
_entity_poly.entity_id
_entity_poly.type
_entity_poly.pdbx_seq_one_letter_code
_entity_poly.pdbx_strand_id
1 'polypeptide(L)'
;MRADIMEKIVSLSDGERIPELQQYLSSLTDDQLTTVVTNSALKGKDIGAMVKSIFKGSPPSAPEGASRRLLLYQHCIPLCESGDLQTEVASDIIGLLMLETHNLPGPSLAQLASLFVDAIKLGKMGSGKSLELFPTVLTALAATEALSYGKGELSGEEYKKQLINSLCSSR
;
A
#
# COMPACT_ATOMS: atom_id res chain seq x y z
N MET A 1 18.68 12.10 13.04
CA MET A 1 17.62 12.71 12.20
C MET A 1 16.69 11.68 11.59
N ARG A 2 17.15 10.69 10.80
CA ARG A 2 16.24 9.69 10.17
C ARG A 2 15.81 8.54 11.09
N ALA A 3 16.70 8.07 11.97
CA ALA A 3 16.35 7.08 13.01
C ALA A 3 15.26 7.63 13.96
N ASP A 4 15.38 8.92 14.26
CA ASP A 4 14.48 9.66 15.16
C ASP A 4 13.02 9.67 14.65
N ILE A 5 12.79 9.66 13.33
CA ILE A 5 11.45 9.60 12.74
C ILE A 5 10.80 8.23 13.02
N MET A 6 11.53 7.16 12.77
CA MET A 6 11.05 5.79 12.98
C MET A 6 10.74 5.51 14.44
N GLU A 7 11.69 5.81 15.33
CA GLU A 7 11.51 5.63 16.77
C GLU A 7 10.31 6.43 17.28
N LYS A 8 10.09 7.63 16.76
CA LYS A 8 8.93 8.45 17.13
C LYS A 8 7.60 7.88 16.61
N ILE A 9 7.54 7.37 15.37
CA ILE A 9 6.34 6.72 14.83
C ILE A 9 5.97 5.50 15.68
N VAL A 10 6.94 4.62 15.93
CA VAL A 10 6.72 3.38 16.69
C VAL A 10 6.36 3.68 18.15
N SER A 11 7.09 4.59 18.81
CA SER A 11 6.79 4.93 20.21
C SER A 11 5.42 5.59 20.41
N LEU A 12 4.96 6.43 19.47
CA LEU A 12 3.59 6.98 19.52
C LEU A 12 2.53 5.89 19.31
N SER A 13 2.81 4.93 18.43
CA SER A 13 1.91 3.79 18.17
C SER A 13 1.81 2.84 19.37
N ASP A 14 2.95 2.45 19.95
CA ASP A 14 3.03 1.55 21.12
C ASP A 14 2.45 2.21 22.39
N GLY A 15 2.58 3.53 22.51
CA GLY A 15 1.96 4.31 23.58
C GLY A 15 0.47 4.57 23.39
N GLU A 16 -0.17 4.03 22.35
CA GLU A 16 -1.59 4.28 22.00
C GLU A 16 -1.94 5.76 21.81
N ARG A 17 -0.96 6.58 21.42
CA ARG A 17 -1.09 8.02 21.20
C ARG A 17 -1.54 8.33 19.78
N ILE A 18 -2.69 7.78 19.41
CA ILE A 18 -3.19 7.77 18.02
C ILE A 18 -3.41 9.18 17.45
N PRO A 19 -3.98 10.15 18.20
CA PRO A 19 -4.11 11.52 17.70
C PRO A 19 -2.75 12.16 17.39
N GLU A 20 -1.77 12.00 18.26
CA GLU A 20 -0.43 12.55 18.05
C GLU A 20 0.33 11.82 16.94
N LEU A 21 0.12 10.51 16.80
CA LEU A 21 0.65 9.74 15.69
C LEU A 21 0.08 10.24 14.35
N GLN A 22 -1.23 10.44 14.26
CA GLN A 22 -1.87 11.01 13.06
C GLN A 22 -1.30 12.40 12.74
N GLN A 23 -1.22 13.28 13.74
CA GLN A 23 -0.66 14.63 13.57
C GLN A 23 0.81 14.57 13.12
N TYR A 24 1.61 13.69 13.72
CA TYR A 24 3.01 13.57 13.38
C TYR A 24 3.19 13.04 11.95
N LEU A 25 2.45 12.01 11.56
CA LEU A 25 2.48 11.48 10.20
C LEU A 25 2.01 12.52 9.17
N SER A 26 1.06 13.40 9.52
CA SER A 26 0.63 14.51 8.64
C SER A 26 1.66 15.64 8.54
N SER A 27 2.62 15.71 9.47
CA SER A 27 3.73 16.68 9.40
C SER A 27 4.89 16.23 8.52
N LEU A 28 4.92 14.95 8.12
CA LEU A 28 5.95 14.38 7.27
C LEU A 28 5.56 14.56 5.80
N THR A 29 6.56 14.81 4.96
CA THR A 29 6.37 14.72 3.50
C THR A 29 6.31 13.27 3.04
N ASP A 30 5.73 13.04 1.86
CA ASP A 30 5.70 11.74 1.22
C ASP A 30 7.11 11.16 1.04
N ASP A 31 8.08 11.99 0.65
CA ASP A 31 9.49 11.60 0.52
C ASP A 31 10.12 11.19 1.86
N GLN A 32 9.84 11.92 2.93
CA GLN A 32 10.35 11.56 4.26
C GLN A 32 9.77 10.22 4.73
N LEU A 33 8.47 10.00 4.49
CA LEU A 33 7.78 8.78 4.89
C LEU A 33 8.28 7.58 4.08
N THR A 34 8.35 7.69 2.76
CA THR A 34 8.83 6.61 1.88
C THR A 34 10.31 6.32 2.12
N THR A 35 11.14 7.34 2.32
CA THR A 35 12.55 7.19 2.68
C THR A 35 12.72 6.42 3.99
N VAL A 36 11.94 6.71 5.03
CA VAL A 36 12.08 5.99 6.30
C VAL A 36 11.63 4.54 6.16
N VAL A 37 10.57 4.26 5.41
CA VAL A 37 10.10 2.89 5.09
C VAL A 37 11.17 2.10 4.35
N THR A 38 11.78 2.67 3.30
CA THR A 38 12.87 2.03 2.56
C THR A 38 14.05 1.69 3.48
N ASN A 39 14.47 2.64 4.32
CA ASN A 39 15.60 2.44 5.22
C ASN A 39 15.31 1.34 6.26
N SER A 40 14.09 1.27 6.79
CA SER A 40 13.69 0.21 7.72
C SER A 40 13.68 -1.16 7.04
N ALA A 41 13.15 -1.24 5.81
CA ALA A 41 13.11 -2.46 5.03
C ALA A 41 14.52 -2.98 4.69
N LEU A 42 15.41 -2.12 4.18
CA LEU A 42 16.79 -2.49 3.83
C LEU A 42 17.63 -2.96 5.03
N LYS A 43 17.36 -2.42 6.22
CA LYS A 43 18.02 -2.84 7.46
C LYS A 43 17.43 -4.13 8.05
N GLY A 44 16.26 -4.57 7.58
CA GLY A 44 15.54 -5.73 8.08
C GLY A 44 15.09 -5.64 9.54
N LYS A 45 15.10 -4.44 10.14
CA LYS A 45 14.72 -4.23 11.54
C LYS A 45 13.43 -3.45 11.64
N ASP A 46 12.49 -3.99 12.41
CA ASP A 46 11.24 -3.36 12.85
C ASP A 46 10.35 -2.78 11.71
N ILE A 47 10.55 -3.22 10.47
CA ILE A 47 9.72 -2.79 9.33
C ILE A 47 8.26 -3.16 9.56
N GLY A 48 7.99 -4.33 10.15
CA GLY A 48 6.64 -4.76 10.46
C GLY A 48 5.96 -3.84 11.48
N ALA A 49 6.68 -3.43 12.53
CA ALA A 49 6.20 -2.47 13.52
C ALA A 49 5.97 -1.08 12.89
N MET A 50 6.88 -0.64 12.02
CA MET A 50 6.78 0.62 11.29
C MET A 50 5.53 0.65 10.39
N VAL A 51 5.34 -0.35 9.53
CA VAL A 51 4.20 -0.45 8.61
C VAL A 51 2.88 -0.50 9.39
N LYS A 52 2.80 -1.33 10.45
CA LYS A 52 1.63 -1.38 11.35
C LYS A 52 1.34 -0.02 11.99
N SER A 53 2.38 0.69 12.45
CA SER A 53 2.24 2.01 13.06
C SER A 53 1.71 3.05 12.08
N ILE A 54 2.21 3.05 10.83
CA ILE A 54 1.69 3.93 9.78
C ILE A 54 0.22 3.64 9.50
N PHE A 55 -0.18 2.38 9.40
CA PHE A 55 -1.60 2.01 9.22
C PHE A 55 -2.48 2.45 10.37
N LYS A 56 -2.02 2.24 11.61
CA LYS A 56 -2.72 2.64 12.84
C LYS A 56 -2.93 4.16 12.91
N GLY A 57 -1.91 4.92 12.51
CA GLY A 57 -1.93 6.38 12.43
C GLY A 57 -2.56 6.96 11.16
N SER A 58 -3.16 6.13 10.30
CA SER A 58 -3.73 6.56 9.03
C SER A 58 -5.12 5.96 8.88
N PRO A 59 -6.15 6.45 9.59
CA PRO A 59 -7.48 5.87 9.51
C PRO A 59 -8.03 5.98 8.07
N PRO A 60 -8.62 4.91 7.51
CA PRO A 60 -9.09 4.90 6.11
C PRO A 60 -10.29 5.82 5.87
N SER A 61 -11.00 6.20 6.93
CA SER A 61 -12.12 7.13 6.90
C SER A 61 -11.69 8.60 6.77
N ALA A 62 -10.42 8.92 7.02
CA ALA A 62 -9.88 10.28 6.86
C ALA A 62 -9.19 10.41 5.49
N PRO A 63 -9.41 11.49 4.71
CA PRO A 63 -8.79 11.67 3.39
C PRO A 63 -7.25 11.57 3.41
N GLU A 64 -6.59 12.19 4.39
CA GLU A 64 -5.14 12.15 4.56
C GLU A 64 -4.67 10.74 4.93
N GLY A 65 -5.44 10.03 5.76
CA GLY A 65 -5.16 8.66 6.16
C GLY A 65 -5.27 7.70 4.97
N ALA A 66 -6.35 7.79 4.19
CA ALA A 66 -6.54 7.03 2.96
C ALA A 66 -5.42 7.29 1.94
N SER A 67 -5.05 8.56 1.76
CA SER A 67 -3.98 8.95 0.84
C SER A 67 -2.62 8.39 1.27
N ARG A 68 -2.30 8.47 2.58
CA ARG A 68 -1.07 7.89 3.13
C ARG A 68 -1.03 6.38 3.04
N ARG A 69 -2.16 5.70 3.25
CA ARG A 69 -2.27 4.25 3.02
C ARG A 69 -1.95 3.93 1.56
N LEU A 70 -2.59 4.59 0.61
CA LEU A 70 -2.32 4.38 -0.82
C LEU A 70 -0.84 4.60 -1.16
N LEU A 71 -0.25 5.70 -0.69
CA LEU A 71 1.19 5.99 -0.86
C LEU A 71 2.06 4.85 -0.36
N LEU A 72 1.75 4.29 0.82
CA LEU A 72 2.50 3.19 1.41
C LEU A 72 2.46 1.94 0.50
N TYR A 73 1.30 1.60 -0.07
CA TYR A 73 1.21 0.49 -1.04
C TYR A 73 2.01 0.79 -2.30
N GLN A 74 1.82 1.97 -2.89
CA GLN A 74 2.50 2.39 -4.12
C GLN A 74 4.01 2.40 -3.97
N HIS A 75 4.52 2.63 -2.76
CA HIS A 75 5.95 2.57 -2.44
C HIS A 75 6.45 1.15 -2.13
N CYS A 76 5.73 0.40 -1.30
CA CYS A 76 6.16 -0.93 -0.85
C CYS A 76 6.12 -1.98 -1.96
N ILE A 77 5.18 -1.88 -2.92
CA ILE A 77 5.08 -2.81 -4.05
C ILE A 77 6.38 -2.82 -4.89
N PRO A 78 6.83 -1.70 -5.48
CA PRO A 78 8.07 -1.68 -6.26
C PRO A 78 9.31 -1.96 -5.39
N LEU A 79 9.29 -1.59 -4.12
CA LEU A 79 10.39 -1.91 -3.20
C LEU A 79 10.53 -3.42 -2.97
N CYS A 80 9.43 -4.17 -2.88
CA CYS A 80 9.48 -5.64 -2.78
C CYS A 80 9.85 -6.32 -4.11
N GLU A 81 9.65 -5.63 -5.23
CA GLU A 81 10.02 -6.09 -6.57
C GLU A 81 11.47 -5.80 -6.95
N SER A 82 12.16 -4.89 -6.24
CA SER A 82 13.50 -4.44 -6.63
C SER A 82 14.58 -5.53 -6.50
N GLY A 83 14.35 -6.53 -5.66
CA GLY A 83 15.32 -7.58 -5.32
C GLY A 83 16.33 -7.18 -4.25
N ASP A 84 16.25 -5.96 -3.71
CA ASP A 84 17.18 -5.46 -2.69
C ASP A 84 16.83 -5.91 -1.26
N LEU A 85 15.61 -6.43 -1.07
CA LEU A 85 15.12 -6.87 0.24
C LEU A 85 15.40 -8.35 0.50
N GLN A 86 15.66 -8.68 1.76
CA GLN A 86 15.60 -10.07 2.22
C GLN A 86 14.19 -10.64 1.98
N THR A 87 14.09 -11.91 1.57
CA THR A 87 12.81 -12.55 1.23
C THR A 87 11.80 -12.50 2.38
N GLU A 88 12.25 -12.67 3.62
CA GLU A 88 11.42 -12.59 4.83
C GLU A 88 10.85 -11.18 5.02
N VAL A 89 11.69 -10.15 4.88
CA VAL A 89 11.28 -8.73 4.96
C VAL A 89 10.22 -8.40 3.90
N ALA A 90 10.44 -8.81 2.65
CA ALA A 90 9.47 -8.59 1.59
C ALA A 90 8.15 -9.34 1.87
N SER A 91 8.23 -10.57 2.38
CA SER A 91 7.05 -11.37 2.75
C SER A 91 6.25 -10.72 3.88
N ASP A 92 6.92 -10.20 4.90
CA ASP A 92 6.29 -9.49 6.01
C ASP A 92 5.56 -8.24 5.54
N ILE A 93 6.20 -7.44 4.67
CA ILE A 93 5.57 -6.25 4.08
C ILE A 93 4.32 -6.67 3.30
N ILE A 94 4.43 -7.62 2.38
CA ILE A 94 3.30 -8.08 1.56
C ILE A 94 2.17 -8.63 2.43
N GLY A 95 2.48 -9.43 3.45
CA GLY A 95 1.49 -9.96 4.39
C GLY A 95 0.72 -8.84 5.12
N LEU A 96 1.42 -7.79 5.56
CA LEU A 96 0.78 -6.63 6.20
C LEU A 96 -0.08 -5.82 5.24
N LEU A 97 0.37 -5.64 3.99
CA LEU A 97 -0.45 -5.01 2.96
C LEU A 97 -1.72 -5.85 2.70
N MET A 98 -1.61 -7.18 2.59
CA MET A 98 -2.79 -8.04 2.37
C MET A 98 -3.82 -7.91 3.50
N LEU A 99 -3.38 -7.85 4.76
CA LEU A 99 -4.26 -7.67 5.92
C LEU A 99 -5.04 -6.35 5.87
N GLU A 100 -4.41 -5.27 5.42
CA GLU A 100 -4.99 -3.93 5.43
C GLU A 100 -5.75 -3.58 4.13
N THR A 101 -5.70 -4.43 3.11
CA THR A 101 -6.21 -4.11 1.77
C THR A 101 -7.72 -3.87 1.76
N HIS A 102 -8.48 -4.66 2.53
CA HIS A 102 -9.93 -4.53 2.61
C HIS A 102 -10.40 -3.23 3.29
N ASN A 103 -9.50 -2.52 3.95
CA ASN A 103 -9.78 -1.22 4.58
C ASN A 103 -9.56 -0.04 3.62
N LEU A 104 -9.03 -0.27 2.42
CA LEU A 104 -8.80 0.79 1.45
C LEU A 104 -10.12 1.26 0.81
N PRO A 105 -10.27 2.56 0.53
CA PRO A 105 -11.42 3.03 -0.22
C PRO A 105 -11.35 2.56 -1.67
N GLY A 106 -12.52 2.38 -2.29
CA GLY A 106 -12.68 1.92 -3.67
C GLY A 106 -11.74 2.60 -4.69
N PRO A 107 -11.62 3.95 -4.73
CA PRO A 107 -10.71 4.64 -5.63
C PRO A 107 -9.24 4.24 -5.45
N SER A 108 -8.79 3.99 -4.22
CA SER A 108 -7.42 3.52 -3.96
C SER A 108 -7.22 2.09 -4.44
N LEU A 109 -8.21 1.21 -4.22
CA LEU A 109 -8.18 -0.16 -4.75
C LEU A 109 -8.12 -0.19 -6.28
N ALA A 110 -8.91 0.67 -6.94
CA ALA A 110 -8.92 0.83 -8.38
C ALA A 110 -7.54 1.26 -8.91
N GLN A 111 -6.91 2.25 -8.28
CA GLN A 111 -5.57 2.70 -8.63
C GLN A 111 -4.50 1.61 -8.45
N LEU A 112 -4.53 0.88 -7.33
CA LEU A 112 -3.61 -0.22 -7.09
C LEU A 112 -3.78 -1.35 -8.10
N ALA A 113 -5.02 -1.72 -8.41
CA ALA A 113 -5.31 -2.76 -9.39
C ALA A 113 -4.81 -2.36 -10.78
N SER A 114 -4.99 -1.10 -11.19
CA SER A 114 -4.43 -0.58 -12.44
C SER A 114 -2.90 -0.62 -12.44
N LEU A 115 -2.25 -0.23 -11.34
CA LEU A 115 -0.79 -0.25 -11.22
C LEU A 115 -0.23 -1.67 -11.41
N PHE A 116 -0.87 -2.68 -10.81
CA PHE A 116 -0.50 -4.09 -11.03
C PHE A 116 -0.67 -4.49 -12.50
N VAL A 117 -1.82 -4.17 -13.11
CA VAL A 117 -2.09 -4.51 -14.52
C VAL A 117 -1.05 -3.88 -15.44
N ASP A 118 -0.75 -2.60 -15.25
CA ASP A 118 0.23 -1.88 -16.07
C ASP A 118 1.64 -2.45 -15.88
N ALA A 119 2.04 -2.75 -14.64
CA ALA A 119 3.34 -3.34 -14.36
C ALA A 119 3.49 -4.75 -14.96
N ILE A 120 2.44 -5.58 -14.91
CA ILE A 120 2.40 -6.91 -15.54
C ILE A 120 2.55 -6.77 -17.05
N LYS A 121 1.77 -5.90 -17.69
CA LYS A 121 1.82 -5.67 -19.14
C LYS A 121 3.19 -5.19 -19.62
N LEU A 122 3.87 -4.38 -18.81
CA LEU A 122 5.19 -3.85 -19.13
C LEU A 122 6.32 -4.82 -18.74
N GLY A 123 6.03 -6.00 -18.18
CA GLY A 123 7.03 -6.95 -17.73
C GLY A 123 7.90 -6.42 -16.57
N LYS A 124 7.35 -5.52 -15.73
CA LYS A 124 8.07 -4.84 -14.64
C LYS A 124 7.91 -5.52 -13.29
N MET A 125 7.47 -6.77 -13.26
CA MET A 125 7.33 -7.58 -12.03
C MET A 125 8.61 -8.37 -11.81
N GLY A 126 9.65 -7.69 -11.30
CA GLY A 126 11.00 -8.24 -11.15
C GLY A 126 11.05 -9.54 -10.36
N SER A 127 10.87 -9.48 -9.05
CA SER A 127 10.89 -10.68 -8.18
C SER A 127 9.56 -11.47 -8.23
N GLY A 128 8.48 -10.80 -8.65
CA GLY A 128 7.12 -11.33 -8.64
C GLY A 128 6.49 -11.41 -7.25
N LYS A 129 7.21 -11.02 -6.18
CA LYS A 129 6.74 -11.18 -4.80
C LYS A 129 5.47 -10.37 -4.51
N SER A 130 5.37 -9.18 -5.07
CA SER A 130 4.20 -8.31 -4.92
C SER A 130 2.96 -8.86 -5.64
N LEU A 131 3.10 -9.79 -6.60
CA LEU A 131 1.95 -10.41 -7.26
C LEU A 131 1.08 -11.22 -6.31
N GLU A 132 1.61 -11.67 -5.17
CA GLU A 132 0.83 -12.32 -4.11
C GLU A 132 -0.25 -11.40 -3.53
N LEU A 133 -0.05 -10.07 -3.59
CA LEU A 133 -1.02 -9.07 -3.14
C LEU A 133 -2.16 -8.85 -4.15
N PHE A 134 -1.89 -9.06 -5.44
CA PHE A 134 -2.81 -8.68 -6.51
C PHE A 134 -4.20 -9.36 -6.43
N PRO A 135 -4.31 -10.68 -6.15
CA PRO A 135 -5.60 -11.32 -5.94
C PRO A 135 -6.42 -10.69 -4.79
N THR A 136 -5.76 -10.28 -3.71
CA THR A 136 -6.41 -9.62 -2.57
C THR A 136 -6.94 -8.26 -2.97
N VAL A 137 -6.16 -7.47 -3.73
CA VAL A 137 -6.61 -6.17 -4.26
C VAL A 137 -7.82 -6.34 -5.18
N LEU A 138 -7.81 -7.31 -6.09
CA LEU A 138 -8.96 -7.57 -6.97
C LEU A 138 -10.20 -8.02 -6.18
N THR A 139 -10.02 -8.80 -5.12
CA THR A 139 -11.11 -9.26 -4.27
C THR A 139 -11.74 -8.11 -3.49
N ALA A 140 -10.91 -7.25 -2.88
CA ALA A 140 -11.38 -6.06 -2.18
C ALA A 140 -12.04 -5.07 -3.15
N LEU A 141 -11.47 -4.88 -4.35
CA LEU A 141 -12.05 -4.05 -5.39
C LEU A 141 -13.45 -4.54 -5.78
N ALA A 142 -13.61 -5.85 -6.02
CA ALA A 142 -14.90 -6.44 -6.38
C ALA A 142 -16.01 -6.19 -5.35
N ALA A 143 -15.66 -6.06 -4.07
CA ALA A 143 -16.58 -5.77 -3.00
C ALA A 143 -17.03 -4.30 -2.94
N THR A 144 -16.44 -3.41 -3.75
CA THR A 144 -16.84 -2.00 -3.80
C THR A 144 -18.11 -1.83 -4.64
N GLU A 145 -19.17 -1.27 -4.04
CA GLU A 145 -20.47 -1.10 -4.70
C GLU A 145 -20.43 -0.13 -5.88
N ALA A 146 -19.81 1.04 -5.69
CA ALA A 146 -19.73 2.09 -6.70
C ALA A 146 -18.35 2.77 -6.71
N LEU A 147 -17.82 2.96 -7.90
CA LEU A 147 -16.59 3.70 -8.20
C LEU A 147 -16.91 4.80 -9.19
N SER A 148 -16.36 5.99 -8.97
CA SER A 148 -16.38 7.04 -9.99
C SER A 148 -15.49 6.63 -11.17
N TYR A 149 -16.06 6.58 -12.37
CA TYR A 149 -15.36 6.17 -13.59
C TYR A 149 -15.72 7.11 -14.75
N GLY A 150 -14.76 7.94 -15.16
CA GLY A 150 -14.99 8.96 -16.19
C GLY A 150 -16.05 9.98 -15.75
N LYS A 151 -17.18 10.03 -16.49
CA LYS A 151 -18.34 10.88 -16.16
C LYS A 151 -19.49 10.12 -15.49
N GLY A 152 -19.30 8.84 -15.19
CA GLY A 152 -20.34 7.98 -14.61
C GLY A 152 -19.82 7.16 -13.43
N GLU A 153 -20.57 6.12 -13.09
CA GLU A 153 -20.23 5.18 -12.03
C GLU A 153 -20.11 3.77 -12.61
N LEU A 154 -19.28 2.96 -11.97
CA LEU A 154 -19.04 1.56 -12.30
C LEU A 154 -18.90 0.77 -10.99
N SER A 155 -19.45 -0.43 -10.90
CA SER A 155 -19.18 -1.27 -9.73
C SER A 155 -17.74 -1.77 -9.73
N GLY A 156 -17.22 -2.08 -8.55
CA GLY A 156 -15.89 -2.66 -8.42
C GLY A 156 -15.74 -4.01 -9.13
N GLU A 157 -16.78 -4.83 -9.14
CA GLU A 157 -16.81 -6.11 -9.87
C GLU A 157 -16.74 -5.89 -11.40
N GLU A 158 -17.42 -4.88 -11.93
CA GLU A 158 -17.31 -4.53 -13.35
C GLU A 158 -15.93 -3.98 -13.69
N TYR A 159 -15.34 -3.14 -12.83
CA TYR A 159 -14.00 -2.62 -13.06
C TYR A 159 -12.93 -3.72 -13.02
N LYS A 160 -13.02 -4.65 -12.06
CA LYS A 160 -12.19 -5.86 -12.03
C LYS A 160 -12.29 -6.67 -13.33
N LYS A 161 -13.49 -6.87 -13.88
CA LYS A 161 -13.66 -7.57 -15.17
C LYS A 161 -12.92 -6.85 -16.30
N GLN A 162 -13.00 -5.52 -16.37
CA GLN A 162 -12.26 -4.74 -17.37
C GLN A 162 -10.74 -4.90 -17.21
N LEU A 163 -10.22 -4.86 -15.98
CA LEU A 163 -8.80 -5.06 -15.70
C LEU A 163 -8.31 -6.46 -16.11
N ILE A 164 -9.08 -7.51 -15.80
CA ILE A 164 -8.73 -8.88 -16.21
C ILE A 164 -8.77 -9.03 -17.74
N ASN A 165 -9.79 -8.49 -18.41
CA ASN A 165 -9.87 -8.50 -19.87
C ASN A 165 -8.69 -7.74 -20.50
N SER A 166 -8.30 -6.63 -19.88
CA SER A 166 -7.13 -5.83 -20.28
C SER A 166 -5.83 -6.64 -20.18
N LEU A 167 -5.65 -7.44 -19.13
CA LEU A 167 -4.53 -8.38 -19.01
C LEU A 167 -4.58 -9.47 -20.08
N CYS A 168 -5.72 -10.17 -20.25
CA CYS A 168 -5.85 -11.29 -21.20
C CYS A 168 -5.70 -10.88 -22.67
N SER A 169 -5.96 -9.61 -22.99
CA SER A 169 -5.77 -9.05 -24.33
C SER A 169 -4.35 -8.52 -24.59
N SER A 170 -3.53 -8.44 -23.56
CA SER A 170 -2.12 -8.04 -23.68
C SER A 170 -1.29 -9.28 -24.02
N ARG A 171 -0.58 -9.23 -25.14
CA ARG A 171 0.32 -10.29 -25.62
C ARG A 171 1.74 -10.04 -25.14
#